data_AF-E4LN30-F1
#
_entry.id   AF-E4LN30-F1
#
_cell.length_a   1.000
_cell.length_b   1.000
_cell.length_c   1.000
_cell.angle_alpha   90.00
_cell.angle_beta   90.00
_cell.angle_gamma   90.00
#
_symmetry.space_group_name_H-M   'P 1'
#
loop_
_entity.id
_entity.type
_entity.pdbx_description
1 polymer ?
#
loop_
_entity_poly.entity_id
_entity_poly.type
_entity_poly.pdbx_seq_one_letter_code
_entity_poly.pdbx_strand_id
1 'polypeptide(L)'
;MEGIMNSTTDYDIIVVGAGHAGVEAALAAARLGRRTLCVTLSLDNIAMMPCNPSVGGPGKSHLVREIDALGGEMGIAADRASIQRRLLNTGKGPAVHALRMQADKFLYQRIMKETLENTPNLDVRQLLVTELLSEETEDGRRVTGICCETGEQLAARAVILATGTYLRGRIILGETIYDGGPNGQRPAMQLSDSLRALGLRLMRFKTGTPARVDARTVDFARTQVQEGRRARRPFPL
;
A
#
# COMPACT_ATOMS: atom_id res chain seq x y z
N MET A 1 41.37 7.12 0.37
CA MET A 1 40.76 5.77 0.21
C MET A 1 39.57 5.97 -0.70
N GLU A 2 39.83 6.00 -2.01
CA GLU A 2 38.81 6.18 -3.03
C GLU A 2 37.98 4.90 -3.11
N GLY A 3 36.70 5.01 -2.74
CA GLY A 3 35.74 3.92 -2.86
C GLY A 3 35.41 3.72 -4.33
N ILE A 4 35.76 2.55 -4.85
CA ILE A 4 35.34 2.04 -6.16
C ILE A 4 33.80 2.03 -6.19
N MET A 5 33.18 3.01 -6.86
CA MET A 5 31.76 2.97 -7.19
C MET A 5 31.57 1.90 -8.27
N ASN A 6 31.18 0.70 -7.83
CA ASN A 6 30.77 -0.36 -8.73
C ASN A 6 29.51 0.11 -9.49
N SER A 7 29.59 0.22 -10.82
CA SER A 7 28.50 0.70 -11.69
C SER A 7 27.37 -0.31 -11.91
N THR A 8 27.19 -1.26 -10.98
CA THR A 8 26.21 -2.33 -11.10
C THR A 8 24.94 -1.91 -10.38
N THR A 9 23.90 -1.55 -11.13
CA THR A 9 22.57 -1.30 -10.54
C THR A 9 22.02 -2.62 -9.99
N ASP A 10 21.68 -2.67 -8.70
CA ASP A 10 21.09 -3.88 -8.09
C ASP A 10 19.68 -4.13 -8.63
N TYR A 11 18.84 -3.09 -8.69
CA TYR A 11 17.46 -3.15 -9.15
C TYR A 11 17.15 -2.04 -10.14
N ASP A 12 16.28 -2.29 -11.12
CA ASP A 12 15.77 -1.23 -11.97
C ASP A 12 14.88 -0.28 -11.15
N ILE A 13 14.00 -0.85 -10.32
CA ILE A 13 13.01 -0.11 -9.52
C ILE A 13 13.02 -0.63 -8.08
N ILE A 14 13.10 0.29 -7.12
CA ILE A 14 12.85 -0.01 -5.70
C ILE A 14 11.55 0.66 -5.27
N VAL A 15 10.63 -0.11 -4.69
CA VAL A 15 9.37 0.37 -4.12
C VAL A 15 9.46 0.37 -2.60
N VAL A 16 9.39 1.54 -1.98
CA VAL A 16 9.45 1.71 -0.52
C VAL A 16 8.05 1.72 0.08
N GLY A 17 7.67 0.60 0.68
CA GLY A 17 6.40 0.37 1.36
C GLY A 17 5.49 -0.57 0.59
N ALA A 18 5.05 -1.65 1.23
CA ALA A 18 4.15 -2.64 0.64
C ALA A 18 2.67 -2.42 1.01
N GLY A 19 2.23 -1.16 1.03
CA GLY A 19 0.80 -0.82 1.11
C GLY A 19 0.09 -1.02 -0.23
N HIS A 20 -1.21 -0.70 -0.32
CA HIS A 20 -2.00 -0.85 -1.56
C HIS A 20 -1.32 -0.23 -2.79
N ALA A 21 -0.79 1.00 -2.67
CA ALA A 21 -0.10 1.67 -3.78
C ALA A 21 1.23 1.00 -4.14
N GLY A 22 1.99 0.55 -3.13
CA GLY A 22 3.29 -0.07 -3.36
C GLY A 22 3.19 -1.45 -3.97
N VAL A 23 2.18 -2.23 -3.58
CA VAL A 23 1.91 -3.54 -4.18
C VAL A 23 1.60 -3.40 -5.68
N GLU A 24 0.69 -2.51 -6.07
CA GLU A 24 0.40 -2.28 -7.49
C GLU A 24 1.62 -1.75 -8.26
N ALA A 25 2.38 -0.82 -7.66
CA ALA A 25 3.59 -0.29 -8.29
C ALA A 25 4.66 -1.36 -8.52
N ALA A 26 4.89 -2.21 -7.52
CA ALA A 26 5.88 -3.28 -7.58
C ALA A 26 5.48 -4.37 -8.60
N LEU A 27 4.21 -4.77 -8.59
CA LEU A 27 3.67 -5.73 -9.54
C LEU A 27 3.71 -5.18 -10.97
N ALA A 28 3.31 -3.93 -11.19
CA ALA A 28 3.36 -3.30 -12.50
C ALA A 28 4.80 -3.26 -13.05
N ALA A 29 5.76 -2.80 -12.24
CA ALA A 29 7.18 -2.77 -12.62
C ALA A 29 7.72 -4.15 -12.99
N ALA A 30 7.48 -5.15 -12.14
CA ALA A 30 7.95 -6.52 -12.35
C ALA A 30 7.31 -7.20 -13.58
N ARG A 31 5.99 -7.00 -13.79
CA ARG A 31 5.25 -7.51 -14.96
C ARG A 31 5.70 -6.86 -16.27
N LEU A 32 6.21 -5.63 -16.22
CA LEU A 32 6.87 -4.96 -17.35
C LEU A 32 8.33 -5.41 -17.55
N GLY A 33 8.76 -6.46 -16.85
CA GLY A 33 10.08 -7.07 -17.02
C GLY A 33 11.22 -6.33 -16.32
N ARG A 34 10.92 -5.47 -15.35
CA ARG A 34 11.94 -4.73 -14.59
C ARG A 34 12.33 -5.50 -13.34
N ARG A 35 13.64 -5.60 -13.07
CA ARG A 35 14.12 -6.19 -11.81
C ARG A 35 13.73 -5.25 -10.67
N THR A 36 12.77 -5.67 -9.86
CA THR A 36 12.08 -4.81 -8.89
C THR A 36 12.29 -5.34 -7.48
N LEU A 37 12.50 -4.44 -6.53
CA LEU A 37 12.51 -4.75 -5.12
C LEU A 37 11.35 -4.02 -4.43
N CYS A 38 10.50 -4.73 -3.70
CA CYS A 38 9.54 -4.13 -2.78
C CYS A 38 10.05 -4.29 -1.34
N VAL A 39 10.24 -3.17 -0.64
CA VAL A 39 10.65 -3.18 0.77
C VAL A 39 9.50 -2.80 1.68
N THR A 40 9.42 -3.46 2.84
CA THR A 40 8.39 -3.20 3.86
C THR A 40 8.95 -3.33 5.26
N LEU A 41 8.35 -2.67 6.24
CA LEU A 41 8.71 -2.83 7.66
C LEU A 41 8.28 -4.17 8.23
N SER A 42 7.23 -4.76 7.65
CA SER A 42 6.69 -6.05 8.06
C SER A 42 6.10 -6.76 6.85
N LEU A 43 6.55 -7.99 6.60
CA LEU A 43 5.99 -8.86 5.55
C LEU A 43 4.56 -9.28 5.86
N ASP A 44 4.16 -9.30 7.13
CA ASP A 44 2.80 -9.67 7.53
C ASP A 44 1.79 -8.54 7.32
N ASN A 45 2.28 -7.31 7.09
CA ASN A 45 1.45 -6.14 6.87
C ASN A 45 1.31 -5.77 5.38
N ILE A 46 1.77 -6.63 4.47
CA ILE A 46 1.63 -6.42 3.02
C ILE A 46 0.14 -6.28 2.67
N ALA A 47 -0.19 -5.18 1.97
CA ALA A 47 -1.55 -4.82 1.59
C ALA A 47 -2.58 -4.85 2.74
N MET A 48 -2.13 -4.56 3.97
CA MET A 48 -3.02 -4.48 5.13
C MET A 48 -4.14 -3.46 4.91
N MET A 49 -5.36 -3.82 5.33
CA MET A 49 -6.54 -2.94 5.38
C MET A 49 -6.72 -2.32 6.79
N PRO A 50 -5.99 -1.25 7.16
CA PRO A 50 -6.02 -0.72 8.52
C PRO A 50 -7.38 -0.10 8.88
N CYS A 51 -8.10 0.43 7.88
CA CYS A 51 -9.38 1.11 8.07
C CYS A 51 -10.57 0.16 7.82
N ASN A 52 -11.33 0.37 6.74
CA ASN A 52 -12.55 -0.37 6.45
C ASN A 52 -12.25 -1.76 5.84
N PRO A 53 -12.90 -2.86 6.26
CA PRO A 53 -12.86 -4.15 5.57
C PRO A 53 -13.62 -4.14 4.24
N SER A 54 -13.41 -3.16 3.36
CA SER A 54 -14.16 -3.07 2.11
C SER A 54 -13.39 -2.44 0.95
N VAL A 55 -13.60 -2.97 -0.25
CA VAL A 55 -13.08 -2.44 -1.52
C VAL A 55 -14.23 -1.91 -2.38
N GLY A 56 -13.99 -0.80 -3.09
CA GLY A 56 -14.99 -0.14 -3.92
C GLY A 56 -15.92 0.81 -3.17
N GLY A 57 -17.16 0.94 -3.65
CA GLY A 57 -18.09 2.01 -3.28
C GLY A 57 -18.09 3.18 -4.27
N PRO A 58 -18.85 4.26 -3.98
CA PRO A 58 -18.97 5.41 -4.88
C PRO A 58 -17.59 6.02 -5.17
N GLY A 59 -17.33 6.31 -6.45
CA GLY A 59 -16.01 6.72 -6.96
C GLY A 59 -14.99 5.57 -6.99
N LYS A 60 -14.70 4.96 -5.83
CA LYS A 60 -13.67 3.92 -5.66
C LYS A 60 -13.87 2.71 -6.56
N SER A 61 -15.11 2.29 -6.79
CA SER A 61 -15.42 1.13 -7.62
C SER A 61 -15.00 1.28 -9.08
N HIS A 62 -15.04 2.50 -9.62
CA HIS A 62 -14.57 2.79 -10.97
C HIS A 62 -13.04 2.67 -11.01
N LEU A 63 -12.35 3.28 -10.05
CA LEU A 63 -10.90 3.18 -9.92
C LEU A 63 -10.42 1.72 -9.78
N VAL A 64 -11.13 0.89 -9.01
CA VAL A 64 -10.77 -0.53 -8.88
C VAL A 64 -10.94 -1.27 -10.22
N ARG A 65 -12.00 -0.95 -10.99
CA ARG A 65 -12.19 -1.51 -12.35
C ARG A 65 -11.15 -1.01 -13.34
N GLU A 66 -10.72 0.24 -13.23
CA GLU A 66 -9.66 0.81 -14.06
C GLU A 66 -8.30 0.18 -13.75
N ILE A 67 -7.99 -0.04 -12.47
CA ILE A 67 -6.79 -0.79 -12.06
C ILE A 67 -6.81 -2.20 -12.65
N ASP A 68 -7.93 -2.90 -12.54
CA ASP A 68 -8.12 -4.24 -13.10
C ASP A 68 -7.95 -4.26 -14.63
N ALA A 69 -8.56 -3.30 -15.34
CA ALA A 69 -8.42 -3.16 -16.79
C ALA A 69 -6.98 -2.90 -17.24
N LEU A 70 -6.16 -2.28 -16.39
CA LEU A 70 -4.73 -2.05 -16.62
C LEU A 70 -3.85 -3.24 -16.21
N GLY A 71 -4.44 -4.33 -15.72
CA GLY A 71 -3.72 -5.54 -15.28
C GLY A 71 -3.21 -5.49 -13.84
N GLY A 72 -3.78 -4.63 -13.00
CA GLY A 72 -3.52 -4.57 -11.56
C GLY A 72 -4.25 -5.66 -10.77
N GLU A 73 -3.90 -5.82 -9.49
CA GLU A 73 -4.35 -6.96 -8.67
C GLU A 73 -5.51 -6.66 -7.73
N MET A 74 -5.76 -5.38 -7.40
CA MET A 74 -6.74 -4.99 -6.40
C MET A 74 -8.13 -5.58 -6.67
N GLY A 75 -8.57 -5.60 -7.93
CA GLY A 75 -9.85 -6.18 -8.33
C GLY A 75 -9.92 -7.68 -8.06
N ILE A 76 -8.91 -8.43 -8.51
CA ILE A 76 -8.80 -9.89 -8.39
C ILE A 76 -8.75 -10.30 -6.92
N ALA A 77 -7.89 -9.67 -6.12
CA ALA A 77 -7.75 -9.97 -4.71
C ALA A 77 -9.03 -9.61 -3.93
N ALA A 78 -9.68 -8.49 -4.25
CA ALA A 78 -10.93 -8.09 -3.61
C ALA A 78 -12.06 -9.08 -3.91
N ASP A 79 -12.15 -9.60 -5.14
CA ASP A 79 -13.17 -10.58 -5.51
C ASP A 79 -12.98 -11.90 -4.77
N ARG A 80 -11.73 -12.41 -4.75
CA ARG A 80 -11.37 -13.66 -4.05
C ARG A 80 -11.56 -13.57 -2.53
N ALA A 81 -11.33 -12.41 -1.94
CA ALA A 81 -11.49 -12.17 -0.51
C ALA A 81 -12.91 -11.71 -0.11
N SER A 82 -13.85 -11.59 -1.05
CA SER A 82 -15.14 -10.97 -0.77
C SER A 82 -16.03 -11.86 0.12
N ILE A 83 -16.58 -11.28 1.19
CA ILE A 83 -17.59 -11.92 2.05
C ILE A 83 -19.01 -11.42 1.76
N GLN A 84 -19.14 -10.22 1.19
CA GLN A 84 -20.40 -9.64 0.78
C GLN A 84 -20.17 -8.72 -0.42
N ARG A 85 -21.09 -8.76 -1.40
CA ARG A 85 -21.07 -7.87 -2.56
C ARG A 85 -22.37 -7.08 -2.64
N ARG A 86 -22.28 -5.81 -3.02
CA ARG A 86 -23.47 -4.97 -3.24
C ARG A 86 -23.22 -3.94 -4.32
N LEU A 87 -24.15 -3.85 -5.27
CA LEU A 87 -24.23 -2.73 -6.20
C LEU A 87 -24.99 -1.59 -5.53
N LEU A 88 -24.35 -0.42 -5.44
CA LEU A 88 -24.91 0.82 -4.89
C LEU A 88 -25.51 1.66 -6.01
N ASN A 89 -26.40 2.60 -5.63
CA ASN A 89 -27.08 3.52 -6.55
C ASN A 89 -27.92 2.86 -7.65
N THR A 90 -28.45 1.66 -7.41
CA THR A 90 -29.24 0.91 -8.41
C THR A 90 -30.58 1.55 -8.78
N GLY A 91 -31.06 2.51 -7.99
CA GLY A 91 -32.24 3.33 -8.32
C GLY A 91 -31.95 4.49 -9.28
N LYS A 92 -30.69 4.65 -9.71
CA LYS A 92 -30.23 5.68 -10.65
C LYS A 92 -29.64 5.01 -11.90
N GLY A 93 -29.28 5.81 -12.91
CA GLY A 93 -28.71 5.31 -14.15
C GLY A 93 -27.36 4.57 -13.98
N PRO A 94 -26.97 3.71 -14.93
CA PRO A 94 -25.76 2.89 -14.85
C PRO A 94 -24.46 3.68 -14.61
N ALA A 95 -24.37 4.91 -15.11
CA ALA A 95 -23.20 5.78 -14.97
C ALA A 95 -22.82 6.09 -13.51
N VAL A 96 -23.74 5.91 -12.56
CA VAL A 96 -23.49 6.16 -11.12
C VAL A 96 -23.52 4.89 -10.28
N HIS A 97 -23.66 3.72 -10.92
CA HIS A 97 -23.61 2.43 -10.22
C HIS A 97 -22.22 2.21 -9.65
N ALA A 98 -22.15 1.67 -8.43
CA ALA A 98 -20.88 1.47 -7.76
C ALA A 98 -20.85 0.13 -7.02
N LEU A 99 -19.91 -0.74 -7.40
CA LEU A 99 -19.73 -2.03 -6.73
C LEU A 99 -18.98 -1.82 -5.41
N ARG A 100 -19.53 -2.33 -4.32
CA ARG A 100 -18.85 -2.37 -3.02
C ARG A 100 -18.78 -3.81 -2.54
N MET A 101 -17.59 -4.23 -2.14
CA MET A 101 -17.34 -5.54 -1.55
C MET A 101 -16.86 -5.36 -0.12
N GLN A 102 -17.48 -6.07 0.82
CA GLN A 102 -16.85 -6.35 2.11
C GLN A 102 -15.85 -7.49 1.89
N ALA A 103 -14.65 -7.35 2.42
CA ALA A 103 -13.56 -8.30 2.26
C ALA A 103 -13.12 -8.87 3.61
N ASP A 104 -12.80 -10.16 3.62
CA ASP A 104 -12.00 -10.73 4.68
C ASP A 104 -10.60 -10.10 4.64
N LYS A 105 -10.25 -9.37 5.69
CA LYS A 105 -8.99 -8.61 5.74
C LYS A 105 -7.76 -9.50 5.71
N PHE A 106 -7.82 -10.67 6.35
CA PHE A 106 -6.68 -11.58 6.43
C PHE A 106 -6.50 -12.32 5.11
N LEU A 107 -7.60 -12.78 4.51
CA LEU A 107 -7.57 -13.42 3.21
C LEU A 107 -7.09 -12.46 2.11
N TYR A 108 -7.55 -11.21 2.11
CA TYR A 108 -7.07 -10.20 1.16
C TYR A 108 -5.57 -9.97 1.27
N GLN A 109 -5.06 -9.80 2.50
CA GLN A 109 -3.63 -9.63 2.78
C GLN A 109 -2.83 -10.84 2.31
N ARG A 110 -3.31 -12.04 2.63
CA ARG A 110 -2.68 -13.30 2.22
C ARG A 110 -2.58 -13.42 0.71
N ILE A 111 -3.68 -13.17 -0.02
CA ILE A 111 -3.69 -13.20 -1.49
C ILE A 111 -2.68 -12.21 -2.06
N MET A 112 -2.68 -10.97 -1.57
CA MET A 112 -1.75 -9.95 -2.04
C MET A 112 -0.29 -10.31 -1.77
N LYS A 113 0.01 -10.83 -0.57
CA LYS A 113 1.33 -11.31 -0.19
C LYS A 113 1.79 -12.46 -1.09
N GLU A 114 0.95 -13.48 -1.25
CA GLU A 114 1.23 -14.61 -2.14
C GLU A 114 1.48 -14.15 -3.58
N THR A 115 0.67 -13.23 -4.11
CA THR A 115 0.87 -12.69 -5.46
C THR A 115 2.20 -11.94 -5.58
N LEU A 116 2.54 -11.10 -4.59
CA LEU A 116 3.78 -10.33 -4.58
C LEU A 116 5.01 -11.24 -4.53
N GLU A 117 5.02 -12.23 -3.63
CA GLU A 117 6.13 -13.16 -3.41
C GLU A 117 6.35 -14.14 -4.58
N ASN A 118 5.31 -14.44 -5.36
CA ASN A 118 5.40 -15.37 -6.48
C ASN A 118 5.48 -14.69 -7.86
N THR A 119 5.58 -13.36 -7.92
CA THR A 119 5.72 -12.63 -9.19
C THR A 119 7.18 -12.67 -9.67
N PRO A 120 7.47 -13.13 -10.91
CA PRO A 120 8.82 -13.09 -11.45
C PRO A 120 9.39 -11.67 -11.50
N ASN A 121 10.72 -11.54 -11.37
CA ASN A 121 11.44 -10.26 -11.33
C ASN A 121 11.11 -9.36 -10.12
N LEU A 122 10.41 -9.87 -9.10
CA LEU A 122 10.06 -9.12 -7.91
C LEU A 122 10.63 -9.77 -6.66
N ASP A 123 11.59 -9.10 -6.04
CA ASP A 123 12.07 -9.45 -4.71
C ASP A 123 11.27 -8.69 -3.65
N VAL A 124 10.97 -9.35 -2.52
CA VAL A 124 10.25 -8.74 -1.39
C VAL A 124 11.11 -8.87 -0.14
N ARG A 125 11.48 -7.75 0.49
CA ARG A 125 12.37 -7.75 1.66
C ARG A 125 11.82 -6.94 2.81
N GLN A 126 12.04 -7.44 4.03
CA GLN A 126 11.72 -6.71 5.24
C GLN A 126 12.87 -5.79 5.63
N LEU A 127 12.77 -4.49 5.30
CA LEU A 127 13.81 -3.50 5.53
C LEU A 127 13.21 -2.16 5.96
N LEU A 128 13.88 -1.48 6.88
CA LEU A 128 13.58 -0.08 7.22
C LEU A 128 14.51 0.83 6.41
N VAL A 129 13.95 1.54 5.44
CA VAL A 129 14.67 2.55 4.66
C VAL A 129 14.81 3.82 5.49
N THR A 130 16.03 4.33 5.57
CA THR A 130 16.39 5.50 6.38
C THR A 130 16.82 6.69 5.53
N GLU A 131 17.32 6.45 4.32
CA GLU A 131 17.81 7.48 3.42
C GLU A 131 17.55 7.15 1.94
N LEU A 132 17.24 8.19 1.15
CA LEU A 132 17.33 8.14 -0.31
C LEU A 132 18.72 8.60 -0.75
N LEU A 133 19.40 7.74 -1.48
CA LEU A 133 20.70 8.06 -2.07
C LEU A 133 20.49 8.85 -3.35
N SER A 134 21.27 9.92 -3.53
CA SER A 134 21.19 10.77 -4.72
C SER A 134 22.55 11.39 -5.03
N GLU A 135 22.74 11.75 -6.29
CA GLU A 135 23.92 12.46 -6.79
C GLU A 135 23.52 13.73 -7.54
N GLU A 136 24.42 14.70 -7.56
CA GLU A 136 24.30 15.87 -8.44
C GLU A 136 24.74 15.49 -9.86
N THR A 137 23.98 15.94 -10.84
CA THR A 137 24.21 15.74 -12.28
C THR A 137 24.09 17.09 -12.99
N GLU A 138 24.52 17.16 -14.24
CA GLU A 138 24.37 18.39 -15.05
C GLU A 138 22.91 18.86 -15.16
N ASP A 139 21.96 17.92 -15.16
CA ASP A 139 20.51 18.16 -15.24
C ASP A 139 19.84 18.37 -13.85
N GLY A 140 20.64 18.46 -12.78
CA GLY A 140 20.17 18.57 -11.40
C GLY A 140 20.38 17.30 -10.58
N ARG A 141 19.52 17.01 -9.62
CA ARG A 141 19.72 15.90 -8.68
C ARG A 141 19.04 14.61 -9.14
N ARG A 142 19.79 13.51 -9.17
CA ARG A 142 19.32 12.18 -9.58
C ARG A 142 19.34 11.20 -8.41
N VAL A 143 18.27 10.42 -8.24
CA VAL A 143 18.24 9.31 -7.27
C VAL A 143 19.12 8.16 -7.76
N THR A 144 19.89 7.55 -6.85
CA THR A 144 20.79 6.44 -7.16
C THR A 144 20.46 5.17 -6.37
N GLY A 145 19.59 5.26 -5.35
CA GLY A 145 19.22 4.10 -4.55
C GLY A 145 18.63 4.45 -3.19
N ILE A 146 18.71 3.49 -2.27
CA ILE A 146 18.26 3.62 -0.89
C ILE A 146 19.33 3.14 0.10
N CYS A 147 19.32 3.68 1.32
CA CYS A 147 20.06 3.15 2.46
C CYS A 147 19.08 2.64 3.53
N CYS A 148 19.40 1.50 4.12
CA CYS A 148 18.62 0.87 5.17
C CYS A 148 19.19 1.15 6.57
N GLU A 149 18.38 0.92 7.62
CA GLU A 149 18.79 1.05 9.04
C GLU A 149 20.04 0.21 9.37
N THR A 150 20.23 -0.91 8.68
CA THR A 150 21.39 -1.80 8.81
C THR A 150 22.68 -1.26 8.20
N GLY A 151 22.62 -0.14 7.48
CA GLY A 151 23.73 0.41 6.67
C GLY A 151 23.83 -0.20 5.27
N GLU A 152 22.98 -1.17 4.93
CA GLU A 152 22.92 -1.73 3.57
C GLU A 152 22.44 -0.68 2.57
N GLN A 153 23.21 -0.49 1.51
CA GLN A 153 22.87 0.39 0.38
C GLN A 153 22.47 -0.45 -0.82
N LEU A 154 21.37 -0.09 -1.47
CA LEU A 154 20.84 -0.79 -2.63
C LEU A 154 20.67 0.21 -3.77
N ALA A 155 21.36 -0.04 -4.88
CA ALA A 155 21.35 0.85 -6.03
C ALA A 155 20.11 0.63 -6.89
N ALA A 156 19.51 1.73 -7.37
CA ALA A 156 18.35 1.69 -8.26
C ALA A 156 18.30 2.82 -9.27
N ARG A 157 17.70 2.54 -10.44
CA ARG A 157 17.46 3.58 -11.46
C ARG A 157 16.29 4.48 -11.10
N ALA A 158 15.29 3.94 -10.39
CA ALA A 158 14.16 4.68 -9.90
C ALA A 158 13.70 4.17 -8.53
N VAL A 159 13.17 5.06 -7.72
CA VAL A 159 12.60 4.74 -6.41
C VAL A 159 11.16 5.26 -6.34
N ILE A 160 10.22 4.38 -5.97
CA ILE A 160 8.81 4.70 -5.76
C ILE A 160 8.54 4.73 -4.26
N LEU A 161 8.12 5.88 -3.72
CA LEU A 161 7.75 6.02 -2.32
C LEU A 161 6.25 5.76 -2.12
N ALA A 162 5.91 4.66 -1.45
CA ALA A 162 4.55 4.26 -1.08
C ALA A 162 4.41 4.09 0.44
N THR A 163 4.96 5.05 1.19
CA THR A 163 5.17 4.97 2.64
C THR A 163 3.91 5.05 3.50
N GLY A 164 2.73 5.25 2.89
CA GLY A 164 1.45 5.35 3.61
C GLY A 164 1.50 6.33 4.78
N THR A 165 0.96 5.92 5.93
CA THR A 165 0.91 6.72 7.16
C THR A 165 2.12 6.53 8.07
N TYR A 166 3.25 6.04 7.57
CA TYR A 166 4.43 5.71 8.38
C TYR A 166 5.44 6.87 8.51
N LEU A 167 5.52 7.79 7.53
CA LEU A 167 6.43 8.94 7.58
C LEU A 167 6.04 9.89 8.72
N ARG A 168 6.91 10.02 9.74
CA ARG A 168 6.64 10.77 10.99
C ARG A 168 5.24 10.51 11.56
N GLY A 169 4.81 9.25 11.48
CA GLY A 169 3.52 8.78 11.96
C GLY A 169 3.32 9.11 13.44
N ARG A 170 2.11 9.57 13.78
CA ARG A 170 1.74 9.93 15.15
C ARG A 170 0.32 9.45 15.41
N ILE A 171 0.14 8.73 16.52
CA ILE A 171 -1.15 8.28 17.01
C ILE A 171 -1.68 9.31 18.01
N ILE A 172 -2.97 9.61 17.88
CA ILE A 172 -3.69 10.57 18.72
C ILE A 172 -4.92 9.84 19.29
N LEU A 173 -4.90 9.56 20.58
CA LEU A 173 -5.96 8.90 21.33
C LEU A 173 -6.38 9.81 22.49
N GLY A 174 -7.39 10.67 22.26
CA GLY A 174 -7.77 11.70 23.23
C GLY A 174 -6.57 12.63 23.50
N GLU A 175 -6.16 12.71 24.76
CA GLU A 175 -4.99 13.47 25.21
C GLU A 175 -3.68 12.70 25.05
N THR A 176 -3.73 11.38 24.84
CA THR A 176 -2.56 10.54 24.65
C THR A 176 -2.05 10.66 23.22
N ILE A 177 -0.81 11.14 23.07
CA ILE A 177 -0.15 11.34 21.78
C ILE A 177 1.21 10.66 21.83
N TYR A 178 1.49 9.78 20.86
CA TYR A 178 2.78 9.11 20.73
C TYR A 178 3.11 8.87 19.26
N ASP A 179 4.40 8.74 18.95
CA ASP A 179 4.85 8.45 17.59
C ASP A 179 4.64 6.96 17.27
N GLY A 180 4.07 6.67 16.10
CA GLY A 180 3.65 5.32 15.75
C GLY A 180 3.03 5.24 14.36
N GLY A 181 3.26 4.11 13.71
CA GLY A 181 2.55 3.68 12.50
C GLY A 181 1.27 2.90 12.84
N PRO A 182 0.52 2.49 11.81
CA PRO A 182 -0.65 1.63 11.97
C PRO A 182 -0.34 0.38 12.80
N ASN A 183 -1.30 -0.06 13.64
CA ASN A 183 -1.20 -1.29 14.44
C ASN A 183 0.10 -1.40 15.27
N GLY A 184 0.56 -0.29 15.86
CA GLY A 184 1.72 -0.29 16.77
C GLY A 184 3.08 -0.43 16.06
N GLN A 185 3.12 -0.26 14.73
CA GLN A 185 4.36 -0.33 13.97
C GLN A 185 5.27 0.88 14.21
N ARG A 186 6.58 0.71 13.98
CA ARG A 186 7.55 1.80 14.08
C ARG A 186 7.30 2.86 12.99
N PRO A 187 7.37 4.16 13.30
CA PRO A 187 7.31 5.21 12.29
C PRO A 187 8.66 5.36 11.56
N ALA A 188 8.62 5.80 10.30
CA ALA A 188 9.81 6.11 9.51
C ALA A 188 10.25 7.56 9.76
N MET A 189 11.08 7.76 10.79
CA MET A 189 11.57 9.08 11.18
C MET A 189 12.70 9.57 10.28
N GLN A 190 13.79 8.79 10.16
CA GLN A 190 14.99 9.16 9.41
C GLN A 190 14.72 9.40 7.92
N LEU A 191 13.88 8.57 7.29
CA LEU A 191 13.49 8.78 5.89
C LEU A 191 12.82 10.14 5.67
N SER A 192 12.05 10.63 6.64
CA SER A 192 11.44 11.95 6.53
C SER A 192 12.45 13.08 6.61
N ASP A 193 13.58 12.87 7.30
CA ASP A 193 14.65 13.85 7.40
C ASP A 193 15.51 13.84 6.12
N SER A 194 15.78 12.64 5.57
CA SER A 194 16.40 12.48 4.24
C SER A 194 15.62 13.21 3.14
N LEU A 195 14.29 13.06 3.09
CA LEU A 195 13.46 13.78 2.11
C LEU A 195 13.55 15.30 2.25
N ARG A 196 13.67 15.84 3.47
CA ARG A 196 13.87 17.29 3.68
C ARG A 196 15.25 17.75 3.25
N ALA A 197 16.29 16.97 3.55
CA ALA A 197 17.65 17.25 3.09
C ALA A 197 17.72 17.27 1.55
N LEU A 198 16.87 16.48 0.89
CA LEU A 198 16.69 16.51 -0.56
C LEU A 198 15.90 17.73 -1.08
N GLY A 199 15.45 18.63 -0.21
CA GLY A 199 14.68 19.82 -0.58
C GLY A 199 13.18 19.59 -0.74
N LEU A 200 12.66 18.40 -0.40
CA LEU A 200 11.23 18.11 -0.53
C LEU A 200 10.43 18.73 0.63
N ARG A 201 9.35 19.44 0.27
CA ARG A 201 8.41 19.98 1.25
C ARG A 201 7.48 18.89 1.76
N LEU A 202 7.55 18.62 3.06
CA LEU A 202 6.68 17.66 3.73
C LEU A 202 5.51 18.35 4.44
N MET A 203 4.31 17.78 4.29
CA MET A 203 3.09 18.22 4.97
C MET A 203 2.53 17.11 5.87
N ARG A 204 1.69 17.46 6.84
CA ARG A 204 1.02 16.50 7.72
C ARG A 204 -0.47 16.45 7.43
N PHE A 205 -0.97 15.25 7.21
CA PHE A 205 -2.40 14.96 7.15
C PHE A 205 -2.83 14.17 8.39
N LYS A 206 -4.12 14.23 8.72
CA LYS A 206 -4.73 13.47 9.81
C LYS A 206 -5.92 12.69 9.27
N THR A 207 -6.01 11.43 9.65
CA THR A 207 -7.17 10.57 9.40
C THR A 207 -7.58 9.89 10.70
N GLY A 208 -8.85 9.49 10.81
CA GLY A 208 -9.36 8.71 11.92
C GLY A 208 -9.74 7.30 11.48
N THR A 209 -9.75 6.35 12.42
CA THR A 209 -10.39 5.04 12.27
C THR A 209 -11.33 4.83 13.46
N PRO A 210 -12.51 4.23 13.27
CA PRO A 210 -13.34 3.83 14.40
C PRO A 210 -12.65 2.73 15.22
N ALA A 211 -13.08 2.58 16.47
CA ALA A 211 -12.70 1.46 17.33
C ALA A 211 -13.12 0.12 16.70
N ARG A 212 -12.48 -0.97 17.16
CA ARG A 212 -12.92 -2.34 16.86
C ARG A 212 -13.72 -2.83 18.06
N VAL A 213 -14.89 -3.40 17.80
CA VAL A 213 -15.85 -3.87 18.81
C VAL A 213 -15.94 -5.38 18.74
N ASP A 214 -16.01 -6.04 19.90
CA ASP A 214 -16.22 -7.50 19.98
C ASP A 214 -17.66 -7.82 19.54
N ALA A 215 -17.81 -8.69 18.54
CA ALA A 215 -19.13 -9.06 18.02
C ALA A 215 -20.02 -9.72 19.09
N ARG A 216 -19.43 -10.41 20.07
CA ARG A 216 -20.17 -11.10 21.16
C ARG A 216 -20.87 -10.13 22.09
N THR A 217 -20.43 -8.87 22.14
CA THR A 217 -21.02 -7.83 23.00
C THR A 217 -22.07 -7.00 22.26
N VAL A 218 -22.39 -7.32 21.01
CA VAL A 218 -23.37 -6.59 20.19
C VAL A 218 -24.68 -7.37 20.14
N ASP A 219 -25.76 -6.73 20.55
CA ASP A 219 -27.11 -7.27 20.38
C ASP A 219 -27.60 -7.02 18.94
N PHE A 220 -27.36 -8.00 18.07
CA PHE A 220 -27.75 -7.93 16.66
C PHE A 220 -29.28 -7.96 16.45
N ALA A 221 -30.08 -8.42 17.43
CA ALA A 221 -31.54 -8.43 17.31
C ALA A 221 -32.13 -7.02 17.26
N ARG A 222 -31.41 -6.02 17.78
CA ARG A 222 -31.77 -4.60 17.73
C ARG A 222 -31.23 -3.88 16.50
N THR A 223 -30.59 -4.60 15.58
CA THR A 223 -30.00 -4.04 14.35
C THR A 223 -30.83 -4.42 13.12
N GLN A 224 -30.69 -3.65 12.04
CA GLN A 224 -31.30 -3.97 10.75
C GLN A 224 -30.30 -4.71 9.87
N VAL A 225 -30.65 -5.92 9.44
CA VAL A 225 -29.84 -6.69 8.49
C VAL A 225 -29.77 -5.97 7.15
N GLN A 226 -28.56 -5.86 6.60
CA GLN A 226 -28.32 -5.36 5.26
C GLN A 226 -27.62 -6.43 4.43
N GLU A 227 -28.43 -7.20 3.70
CA GLU A 227 -27.96 -8.29 2.85
C GLU A 227 -27.09 -7.79 1.68
N GLY A 228 -26.17 -8.67 1.25
CA GLY A 228 -25.54 -8.52 -0.05
C GLY A 228 -26.60 -8.66 -1.15
N ARG A 229 -26.65 -7.75 -2.11
CA ARG A 229 -27.41 -8.03 -3.34
C ARG A 229 -26.59 -9.00 -4.17
N ARG A 230 -27.25 -9.94 -4.84
CA ARG A 230 -26.68 -10.94 -5.78
C ARG A 230 -26.04 -10.25 -7.00
N ALA A 231 -25.06 -9.38 -6.79
CA ALA A 231 -24.21 -8.82 -7.82
C ALA A 231 -23.35 -9.98 -8.30
N ARG A 232 -23.83 -10.65 -9.37
CA ARG A 232 -23.09 -11.71 -10.05
C ARG A 232 -21.78 -11.22 -10.67
N ARG A 233 -21.60 -9.90 -10.81
CA ARG A 233 -20.44 -9.32 -11.50
C ARG A 233 -19.26 -9.17 -10.54
N PRO A 234 -18.12 -9.83 -10.81
CA PRO A 234 -16.88 -9.59 -10.10
C PRO A 234 -16.32 -8.19 -10.43
N PHE A 235 -15.28 -7.78 -9.69
CA PHE A 235 -14.45 -6.64 -10.13
C PHE A 235 -13.70 -6.97 -11.43
N PRO A 236 -13.02 -8.13 -11.52
CA PRO A 236 -12.42 -8.63 -12.75
C PRO A 236 -13.33 -8.52 -13.96
N LEU A 237 -12.76 -8.03 -15.05
CA LEU A 237 -13.36 -8.07 -16.39
C LEU A 237 -13.41 -9.49 -16.95
#